data_AF-A0A942P6B6-F1
#
_entry.id   AF-A0A942P6B6-F1
#
_cell.length_a   1.000
_cell.length_b   1.000
_cell.length_c   1.000
_cell.angle_alpha   90.00
_cell.angle_beta   90.00
_cell.angle_gamma   90.00
#
_symmetry.space_group_name_H-M   'P 1'
#
loop_
_entity.id
_entity.type
_entity.pdbx_description
1 polymer ?
#
loop_
_entity_poly.entity_id
_entity_poly.type
_entity_poly.pdbx_seq_one_letter_code
_entity_poly.pdbx_strand_id
1 'polypeptide(L)' 'TVDPVKAYEEKDTYYVYNSVTGKLIKWRKGKDFILDMLSDKATEVNKYIADNKLACKNPEDIIQIIQHYNTITK' A
#
# COMPACT_ATOMS: atom_id res chain seq x y z
N THR A 1 -41.50 -15.12 4.69
CA THR A 1 -40.45 -14.45 3.89
C THR A 1 -39.70 -13.54 4.83
N VAL A 2 -38.41 -13.78 5.07
CA VAL A 2 -37.60 -12.95 5.97
C VAL A 2 -37.03 -11.82 5.12
N ASP A 3 -37.35 -10.58 5.46
CA ASP A 3 -36.82 -9.40 4.78
C ASP A 3 -35.29 -9.33 4.93
N PRO A 4 -34.54 -8.94 3.88
CA PRO A 4 -33.10 -8.80 3.97
C PRO A 4 -32.74 -7.68 4.96
N VAL A 5 -31.97 -8.04 5.99
CA VAL A 5 -31.43 -7.09 6.97
C VAL A 5 -30.51 -6.11 6.24
N LYS A 6 -30.87 -4.82 6.23
CA LYS A 6 -29.97 -3.76 5.73
C LYS A 6 -28.80 -3.63 6.71
N ALA A 7 -27.61 -3.95 6.25
CA ALA A 7 -26.36 -3.72 6.97
C ALA A 7 -25.69 -2.44 6.47
N TYR A 8 -25.09 -1.68 7.39
CA TYR A 8 -24.21 -0.57 7.06
C TYR A 8 -22.77 -1.10 6.90
N GLU A 9 -22.08 -0.70 5.84
CA GLU A 9 -20.69 -1.05 5.56
C GLU A 9 -19.82 0.21 5.61
N GLU A 10 -18.79 0.19 6.44
CA GLU A 10 -17.78 1.25 6.50
C GLU A 10 -16.72 1.03 5.43
N LYS A 11 -16.34 2.11 4.72
CA LYS A 11 -15.35 2.06 3.64
C LYS A 11 -14.26 3.09 3.84
N ASP A 12 -13.10 2.62 4.28
CA ASP A 12 -11.91 3.44 4.38
C ASP A 12 -11.21 3.58 3.03
N THR A 13 -10.76 4.80 2.75
CA THR A 13 -9.88 5.09 1.60
C THR A 13 -8.62 5.77 2.09
N TYR A 14 -7.48 5.14 1.82
CA TYR A 14 -6.18 5.69 2.17
C TYR A 14 -5.50 6.35 0.95
N TYR A 15 -4.64 7.30 1.27
CA TYR A 15 -3.84 8.02 0.30
C TYR A 15 -2.39 8.05 0.77
N VAL A 16 -1.46 7.96 -0.18
CA VAL A 16 -0.02 8.09 0.05
C VAL A 16 0.43 9.42 -0.54
N TYR A 17 1.11 10.24 0.28
CA TYR A 17 1.71 11.48 -0.20
C TYR A 17 3.11 11.21 -0.75
N ASN A 18 3.34 11.53 -2.02
CA ASN A 18 4.65 11.47 -2.65
C ASN A 18 5.28 12.87 -2.61
N SER A 19 6.27 13.07 -1.74
CA SER A 19 6.94 14.36 -1.54
C SER A 19 7.77 14.83 -2.73
N VAL A 20 8.24 13.91 -3.59
CA VAL A 20 9.04 14.23 -4.79
C VAL A 20 8.18 14.90 -5.85
N THR A 21 6.96 14.40 -6.05
CA THR A 21 6.01 14.90 -7.05
C THR A 21 5.00 15.90 -6.49
N GLY A 22 4.89 15.99 -5.16
CA GLY A 22 3.89 16.82 -4.46
C GLY A 22 2.46 16.29 -4.59
N LYS A 23 2.25 15.01 -4.94
CA LYS A 23 0.93 14.44 -5.23
C LYS A 23 0.45 13.49 -4.14
N LEU A 24 -0.86 13.51 -3.89
CA LEU A 24 -1.58 12.48 -3.13
C LEU A 24 -2.06 11.40 -4.09
N ILE A 25 -1.59 10.18 -3.87
CA ILE A 25 -1.94 9.02 -4.70
C ILE A 25 -2.90 8.15 -3.89
N LYS A 26 -4.10 7.89 -4.44
CA LYS A 26 -5.04 6.96 -3.82
C LYS A 26 -4.42 5.57 -3.76
N TRP A 27 -4.32 5.00 -2.57
CA TRP A 27 -3.80 3.65 -2.40
C TRP A 27 -4.73 2.63 -3.07
N ARG A 28 -4.13 1.68 -3.78
CA ARG A 28 -4.81 0.50 -4.30
C ARG A 28 -4.13 -0.74 -3.72
N LYS A 29 -4.93 -1.72 -3.32
CA LYS A 29 -4.41 -2.99 -2.81
C LYS A 29 -3.64 -3.71 -3.91
N GLY A 30 -2.59 -4.42 -3.50
CA GLY A 30 -1.79 -5.26 -4.38
C GLY A 30 -0.36 -4.77 -4.54
N LYS A 31 0.50 -5.74 -4.86
CA LYS A 31 1.95 -5.55 -5.00
C LYS A 31 2.30 -4.63 -6.17
N ASP A 32 1.64 -4.80 -7.31
CA ASP A 32 1.94 -4.04 -8.54
C ASP A 32 1.82 -2.54 -8.32
N PHE A 33 0.74 -2.09 -7.64
CA PHE A 33 0.57 -0.69 -7.27
C PHE A 33 1.74 -0.14 -6.45
N ILE A 34 2.23 -0.92 -5.48
CA ILE A 34 3.32 -0.49 -4.60
C ILE A 34 4.64 -0.37 -5.37
N LEU A 35 4.93 -1.33 -6.24
CA LEU A 35 6.14 -1.32 -7.07
C LEU A 35 6.11 -0.20 -8.11
N ASP A 36 4.95 0.10 -8.68
CA ASP A 36 4.78 1.24 -9.60
C ASP A 36 4.94 2.58 -8.86
N MET A 37 4.36 2.69 -7.67
CA MET A 37 4.41 3.90 -6.84
C MET A 37 5.83 4.19 -6.33
N LEU A 38 6.59 3.16 -6.00
CA LEU A 38 7.96 3.21 -5.45
C LEU A 38 8.99 2.75 -6.50
N SER A 39 8.75 3.12 -7.76
CA SER A 39 9.47 2.58 -8.92
C SER A 39 10.96 2.88 -8.94
N ASP A 40 11.41 3.95 -8.27
CA ASP A 40 12.83 4.32 -8.18
C ASP A 40 13.67 3.33 -7.37
N LYS A 41 13.04 2.50 -6.51
CA LYS A 41 13.69 1.46 -5.68
C LYS A 41 12.89 0.15 -5.70
N ALA A 42 12.24 -0.13 -6.83
CA ALA A 42 11.32 -1.27 -6.94
C ALA A 42 11.99 -2.61 -6.64
N THR A 43 13.27 -2.78 -7.00
CA THR A 43 14.01 -4.03 -6.79
C THR A 43 14.17 -4.36 -5.30
N GLU A 44 14.62 -3.38 -4.52
CA GLU A 44 14.84 -3.47 -3.09
C GLU A 44 13.52 -3.64 -2.34
N VAL A 45 12.50 -2.86 -2.72
CA VAL A 45 11.14 -2.97 -2.16
C VAL A 45 10.55 -4.35 -2.46
N ASN A 46 10.68 -4.85 -3.68
CA ASN A 46 10.20 -6.17 -4.08
C ASN A 46 10.87 -7.29 -3.27
N LYS A 47 12.18 -7.17 -3.03
CA LYS A 47 12.92 -8.11 -2.18
C LYS A 47 12.38 -8.08 -0.75
N TYR A 48 12.22 -6.90 -0.15
CA TYR A 48 11.67 -6.76 1.19
C TYR A 48 10.27 -7.37 1.33
N ILE A 49 9.39 -7.14 0.34
CA ILE A 49 8.05 -7.74 0.30
C ILE A 49 8.13 -9.26 0.30
N ALA A 50 9.02 -9.85 -0.50
CA ALA A 50 9.20 -11.30 -0.59
C ALA A 50 9.77 -11.90 0.70
N ASP A 51 10.84 -11.30 1.24
CA ASP A 51 11.54 -11.77 2.44
C ASP A 51 10.61 -11.76 3.67
N ASN A 52 9.72 -10.76 3.77
CA ASN A 52 8.76 -10.61 4.86
C ASN A 52 7.37 -11.19 4.56
N LYS A 53 7.17 -11.78 3.36
CA LYS A 53 5.92 -12.40 2.90
C LYS A 53 4.69 -11.46 3.02
N LEU A 54 4.88 -10.18 2.70
CA LEU A 54 3.83 -9.17 2.82
C LEU A 54 2.77 -9.33 1.72
N ALA A 55 1.49 -9.30 2.10
CA ALA A 55 0.37 -9.50 1.17
C ALA A 55 0.03 -8.22 0.38
N CYS A 56 0.47 -7.05 0.86
CA CYS A 56 0.21 -5.73 0.27
C CYS A 56 -1.29 -5.40 0.19
N LYS A 57 -2.08 -5.87 1.18
CA LYS A 57 -3.55 -5.77 1.18
C LYS A 57 -4.13 -4.94 2.32
N ASN A 58 -3.40 -4.81 3.42
CA ASN A 58 -3.81 -4.08 4.61
C ASN A 58 -2.90 -2.86 4.83
N PRO A 59 -3.34 -1.85 5.61
CA PRO A 59 -2.53 -0.68 5.90
C PRO A 59 -1.19 -1.02 6.58
N GLU A 60 -1.16 -2.05 7.44
CA GLU A 60 0.02 -2.44 8.21
C GLU A 60 1.18 -2.91 7.32
N ASP A 61 0.89 -3.69 6.26
CA ASP A 61 1.87 -4.09 5.26
C ASP A 61 2.43 -2.85 4.56
N ILE A 62 1.57 -1.91 4.17
CA ILE A 62 1.97 -0.72 3.43
C ILE A 62 2.84 0.20 4.28
N ILE A 63 2.49 0.37 5.56
CA ILE A 63 3.28 1.15 6.51
C ILE A 63 4.70 0.57 6.62
N GLN A 64 4.82 -0.75 6.79
CA GLN A 64 6.13 -1.42 6.85
C GLN A 64 6.94 -1.23 5.57
N ILE A 65 6.30 -1.36 4.40
CA ILE A 65 6.98 -1.16 3.10
C ILE A 65 7.46 0.28 2.94
N ILE A 66 6.62 1.27 3.26
CA ILE A 66 6.99 2.69 3.16
C ILE A 66 8.11 3.02 4.16
N GLN A 67 8.05 2.49 5.38
CA GLN A 67 9.10 2.65 6.37
C GLN A 67 10.43 2.07 5.86
N HIS A 68 10.41 0.85 5.33
CA HIS A 68 11.60 0.25 4.72
C HIS A 68 12.12 1.09 3.55
N TYR A 69 11.26 1.49 2.61
CA TYR A 69 11.61 2.32 1.47
C TYR A 69 12.34 3.61 1.87
N ASN A 70 11.89 4.25 2.95
CA ASN A 70 12.51 5.48 3.48
C ASN A 70 13.90 5.25 4.09
N THR A 71 14.25 4.02 4.47
CA THR A 71 15.60 3.67 4.98
C THR A 71 16.61 3.37 3.88
N ILE A 72 16.16 3.09 2.65
CA ILE A 72 17.05 2.80 1.54
C ILE A 72 17.70 4.12 1.12
N THR A 73 18.96 4.34 1.49
CA THR A 73 19.77 5.44 0.93
C THR A 73 19.97 5.25 -0.57
N LYS A 74 19.91 6.37 -1.32
CA LYS A 74 20.18 6.38 -2.77
C LYS A 74 21.61 5.95 -3.08
#